data_AF-A0A4S2J312-F1
#
_entry.id   AF-A0A4S2J312-F1
#
_cell.length_a   1.000
_cell.length_b   1.000
_cell.length_c   1.000
_cell.angle_alpha   90.00
_cell.angle_beta   90.00
_cell.angle_gamma   90.00
#
_symmetry.space_group_name_H-M   'P 1'
#
loop_
_entity.id
_entity.type
_entity.pdbx_description
1 polymer ?
#
loop_
_entity_poly.entity_id
_entity_poly.type
_entity_poly.pdbx_seq_one_letter_code
_entity_poly.pdbx_strand_id
1 'polypeptide(L)'
;METKGSCRTCGTLGTISENARIHVWEESAVVKLTRLVGDCDEGECPTLYATDRGTLVVQGGLLTDHGREIPPHEALVEVPVELIRKAVRGNLV
;
A
#
# COMPACT_ATOMS: atom_id res chain seq x y z
N MET A 1 -28.09 -34.90 14.51
CA MET A 1 -28.83 -33.65 14.25
C MET A 1 -27.85 -32.71 13.57
N GLU A 2 -27.82 -32.76 12.24
CA GLU A 2 -26.76 -32.14 11.42
C GLU A 2 -27.16 -30.71 11.06
N THR A 3 -26.42 -29.73 11.56
CA THR A 3 -26.57 -28.33 11.14
C THR A 3 -25.70 -28.09 9.91
N LYS A 4 -26.33 -27.96 8.74
CA LYS A 4 -25.66 -27.59 7.49
C LYS A 4 -25.18 -26.14 7.57
N GLY A 5 -23.90 -25.93 7.84
CA GLY A 5 -23.21 -24.64 7.65
C GLY A 5 -22.54 -24.58 6.27
N SER A 6 -22.81 -23.54 5.49
CA SER A 6 -22.16 -23.30 4.19
C SER A 6 -20.88 -22.49 4.38
N CYS A 7 -19.73 -23.09 4.08
CA CYS A 7 -18.45 -22.41 3.89
C CYS A 7 -18.49 -21.63 2.57
N ARG A 8 -18.30 -20.31 2.58
CA ARG A 8 -18.46 -19.47 1.37
C ARG A 8 -17.20 -19.27 0.54
N THR A 9 -16.04 -19.79 0.93
CA THR A 9 -14.83 -19.62 0.12
C THR A 9 -13.90 -20.83 0.24
N CYS A 10 -13.62 -21.42 -0.92
CA CYS A 10 -12.72 -22.54 -1.23
C CYS A 10 -13.41 -23.91 -1.32
N GLY A 11 -13.55 -24.38 -2.56
CA GLY A 11 -14.12 -25.67 -2.95
C GLY A 11 -13.20 -26.85 -2.62
N THR A 12 -13.13 -27.24 -1.36
CA THR A 12 -12.62 -28.56 -0.99
C THR A 12 -13.42 -29.08 0.21
N LEU A 13 -14.10 -30.21 0.01
CA LEU A 13 -14.82 -30.93 1.08
C LEU A 13 -13.78 -31.51 2.05
N GLY A 14 -13.48 -30.78 3.13
CA GLY A 14 -12.69 -31.26 4.25
C GLY A 14 -13.57 -31.34 5.51
N THR A 15 -13.54 -32.48 6.20
CA THR A 15 -14.14 -32.63 7.53
C THR A 15 -13.29 -31.88 8.55
N ILE A 16 -13.92 -31.00 9.33
CA ILE A 16 -13.25 -30.25 10.39
C ILE A 16 -13.08 -31.19 11.58
N SER A 17 -11.86 -31.59 11.93
CA SER A 17 -11.58 -32.34 13.15
C SER A 17 -11.65 -31.42 14.37
N GLU A 18 -12.17 -31.91 15.51
CA GLU A 18 -12.45 -31.20 16.78
C GLU A 18 -11.30 -30.39 17.42
N ASN A 19 -10.09 -30.38 16.84
CA ASN A 19 -8.91 -29.73 17.40
C ASN A 19 -8.30 -28.63 16.50
N ALA A 20 -9.08 -28.00 15.63
CA ALA A 20 -8.60 -26.88 14.81
C ALA A 20 -8.41 -25.61 15.68
N ARG A 21 -7.16 -25.30 16.03
CA ARG A 21 -6.79 -23.97 16.52
C ARG A 21 -7.02 -22.96 15.41
N ILE A 22 -8.01 -22.08 15.58
CA ILE A 22 -8.17 -20.87 14.78
C ILE A 22 -6.95 -19.98 15.10
N HIS A 23 -5.95 -19.98 14.23
CA HIS A 23 -4.98 -18.89 14.19
C HIS A 23 -5.67 -17.72 13.49
N VAL A 24 -6.12 -16.74 14.27
CA VAL A 24 -6.53 -15.44 13.74
C VAL A 24 -5.27 -14.79 13.19
N TRP A 25 -5.14 -14.74 11.87
CA TRP A 25 -4.12 -13.93 11.22
C TRP A 25 -4.59 -12.49 11.37
N GLU A 26 -3.85 -11.69 12.13
CA GLU A 26 -4.02 -10.25 12.12
C GLU A 26 -3.67 -9.79 10.70
N GLU A 27 -4.70 -9.57 9.87
CA GLU A 27 -4.59 -8.82 8.63
C GLU A 27 -3.89 -7.52 9.01
N SER A 28 -2.60 -7.45 8.72
CA SER A 28 -1.80 -6.25 8.93
C SER A 28 -2.57 -5.11 8.29
N ALA A 29 -3.03 -4.14 9.08
CA ALA A 29 -3.90 -3.07 8.63
C ALA A 29 -3.24 -2.36 7.43
N VAL A 30 -3.70 -2.70 6.23
CA VAL A 30 -3.16 -2.16 4.98
C VAL A 30 -3.45 -0.66 4.96
N VAL A 31 -2.42 0.15 4.78
CA VAL A 31 -2.57 1.61 4.64
C VAL A 31 -3.42 1.90 3.41
N LYS A 32 -4.50 2.66 3.55
CA LYS A 32 -5.26 3.14 2.39
C LYS A 32 -4.51 4.29 1.73
N LEU A 33 -4.23 4.16 0.43
CA LEU A 33 -3.59 5.19 -0.38
C LEU A 33 -4.61 5.88 -1.29
N THR A 34 -4.60 7.21 -1.30
CA THR A 34 -5.38 8.05 -2.23
C THR A 34 -4.41 8.81 -3.12
N ARG A 35 -4.48 8.61 -4.45
CA ARG A 35 -3.63 9.32 -5.40
C ARG A 35 -3.98 10.81 -5.40
N LEU A 36 -2.99 11.66 -5.18
CA LEU A 36 -3.14 13.12 -5.18
C LEU A 36 -2.76 13.69 -6.55
N VAL A 37 -1.58 13.31 -7.03
CA VAL A 37 -1.08 13.73 -8.34
C VAL A 37 -0.11 12.68 -8.87
N GLY A 38 -0.15 12.45 -10.17
CA GLY A 38 0.83 11.66 -10.91
C GLY A 38 0.98 12.23 -12.31
N ASP A 39 2.13 12.03 -12.94
CA ASP A 39 2.40 12.58 -14.27
C ASP A 39 1.93 11.66 -15.43
N CYS A 40 1.46 10.44 -15.14
CA CYS A 40 0.78 9.58 -16.11
C CYS A 40 -0.31 8.73 -15.44
N ASP A 41 -1.35 8.38 -16.21
CA ASP A 41 -2.48 7.54 -15.73
C ASP A 41 -2.22 6.04 -15.91
N GLU A 42 -1.25 5.66 -16.74
CA GLU A 42 -0.81 4.26 -16.95
C GLU A 42 0.73 4.25 -17.05
N GLY A 43 1.44 3.77 -16.02
CA GLY A 43 2.92 3.62 -16.04
C GLY A 43 3.62 3.79 -14.69
N GLU A 44 4.95 3.65 -14.69
CA GLU A 44 5.85 3.80 -13.52
C GLU A 44 6.22 5.27 -13.23
N CYS A 45 5.27 6.20 -13.39
CA CYS A 45 5.57 7.61 -13.17
C CYS A 45 5.63 7.98 -11.67
N PRO A 46 6.44 8.98 -11.32
CA PRO A 46 6.45 9.54 -9.98
C PRO A 46 5.04 9.97 -9.56
N THR A 47 4.59 9.51 -8.39
CA THR A 47 3.22 9.71 -7.93
C THR A 47 3.21 10.01 -6.44
N LEU A 48 2.39 10.99 -6.05
CA LEU A 48 2.17 11.38 -4.67
C LEU A 48 0.82 10.85 -4.18
N TYR A 49 0.82 10.21 -3.02
CA TYR A 49 -0.36 9.65 -2.37
C TYR A 49 -0.56 10.25 -0.98
N ALA A 50 -1.81 10.40 -0.57
CA ALA A 50 -2.19 10.60 0.83
C ALA A 50 -2.52 9.25 1.46
N THR A 51 -2.12 9.07 2.71
CA THR A 51 -2.54 7.93 3.53
C THR A 51 -3.76 8.30 4.36
N ASP A 52 -4.54 7.31 4.76
CA ASP A 52 -5.58 7.44 5.79
C ASP A 52 -5.04 7.77 7.19
N ARG A 53 -3.72 7.82 7.36
CA ARG A 53 -3.02 8.20 8.60
C ARG A 53 -2.61 9.67 8.62
N GLY A 54 -2.97 10.46 7.62
CA GLY A 54 -2.59 11.87 7.51
C GLY A 54 -1.12 12.08 7.11
N THR A 55 -0.51 11.11 6.45
CA THR A 55 0.86 11.20 5.92
C THR A 55 0.86 11.15 4.39
N LEU A 56 1.98 11.53 3.78
CA LEU A 56 2.19 11.43 2.35
C LEU A 56 3.13 10.26 2.02
N VAL A 57 2.86 9.59 0.90
CA VAL A 57 3.73 8.55 0.33
C VAL A 57 4.12 8.98 -1.06
N VAL A 58 5.40 8.82 -1.38
CA VAL A 58 5.98 9.18 -2.67
C VAL A 58 6.44 7.90 -3.35
N GLN A 59 5.97 7.67 -4.57
CA GLN A 59 6.48 6.64 -5.47
C GLN A 59 7.31 7.32 -6.55
N GLY A 60 8.46 6.75 -6.90
CA GLY A 60 9.36 7.24 -7.94
C GLY A 60 10.62 6.38 -8.04
N GLY A 61 11.58 6.83 -8.84
CA GLY A 61 12.87 6.14 -8.98
C GLY A 61 13.74 6.33 -7.74
N LEU A 62 14.37 5.26 -7.26
CA LEU A 62 15.36 5.36 -6.19
C LEU A 62 16.62 6.04 -6.73
N LEU A 63 17.00 7.15 -6.12
CA LEU A 63 18.28 7.79 -6.38
C LEU A 63 19.35 6.98 -5.64
N THR A 64 20.37 6.50 -6.36
CA THR A 64 21.41 5.62 -5.79
C THR A 64 22.82 6.20 -5.95
N ASP A 65 23.00 7.18 -6.84
CA ASP A 65 24.25 7.85 -7.19
C ASP A 65 24.40 9.22 -6.49
N HIS A 66 23.99 9.31 -5.23
CA HIS A 66 24.01 10.56 -4.45
C HIS A 66 25.21 10.71 -3.51
N GLY A 67 26.08 9.70 -3.39
CA GLY A 67 27.28 9.75 -2.55
C GLY A 67 27.00 9.96 -1.05
N ARG A 68 25.81 9.54 -0.56
CA ARG A 68 25.41 9.63 0.85
C ARG A 68 25.18 8.24 1.41
N GLU A 69 25.44 8.05 2.69
CA GLU A 69 25.00 6.86 3.41
C GLU A 69 23.54 7.05 3.83
N ILE A 70 22.66 6.17 3.36
CA ILE A 70 21.23 6.20 3.67
C ILE A 70 20.93 5.02 4.60
N PRO A 71 20.33 5.26 5.78
CA PRO A 71 19.93 4.19 6.68
C PRO A 71 18.94 3.21 6.01
N PRO A 72 18.86 1.94 6.45
CA PRO A 72 17.98 0.93 5.84
C PRO A 72 16.47 1.26 5.87
N HIS A 73 16.06 2.22 6.69
CA HIS A 73 14.68 2.65 6.85
C HIS A 73 14.35 3.95 6.08
N GLU A 74 15.30 4.46 5.32
CA GLU A 74 15.17 5.66 4.50
C GLU A 74 15.37 5.33 3.02
N ALA A 75 14.78 6.15 2.16
CA ALA A 75 14.94 6.06 0.71
C ALA A 75 14.99 7.46 0.11
N LEU A 76 15.88 7.66 -0.85
CA LEU A 76 15.87 8.86 -1.68
C LEU A 76 15.12 8.54 -2.97
N VAL A 77 14.03 9.27 -3.19
CA VAL A 77 13.17 9.10 -4.36
C VAL A 77 13.25 10.36 -5.20
N GLU A 78 13.57 10.20 -6.49
CA GLU A 78 13.56 11.30 -7.42
C GLU A 78 12.13 11.58 -7.90
N VAL A 79 11.72 12.85 -7.77
CA VAL A 79 10.39 13.33 -8.15
C VAL A 79 10.50 14.64 -8.90
N PRO A 80 9.83 14.80 -10.06
CA PRO A 80 9.79 16.05 -10.79
C PRO A 80 9.22 17.19 -9.93
N VAL A 81 9.92 18.33 -9.92
CA VAL A 81 9.48 19.52 -9.18
C VAL A 81 8.08 19.98 -9.62
N GLU A 82 7.75 19.83 -10.90
CA GLU A 82 6.44 20.18 -11.43
C GLU A 82 5.31 19.33 -10.84
N LEU A 83 5.57 18.06 -10.49
CA LEU A 83 4.59 17.21 -9.80
C LEU A 83 4.24 17.80 -8.43
N ILE A 84 5.25 18.22 -7.66
CA ILE A 84 5.06 18.85 -6.35
C ILE A 84 4.36 20.20 -6.49
N ARG A 85 4.72 21.01 -7.48
CA ARG A 85 4.04 22.29 -7.75
C ARG A 85 2.57 22.10 -8.12
N LYS A 86 2.22 21.07 -8.89
CA LYS A 86 0.83 20.70 -9.16
C LYS A 86 0.11 20.31 -7.87
N ALA A 87 0.74 19.47 -7.04
CA ALA A 87 0.20 19.04 -5.74
C ALA A 87 -0.14 20.24 -4.85
N VAL A 88 0.80 21.18 -4.68
CA VAL A 88 0.63 22.37 -3.83
C VAL A 88 -0.46 23.30 -4.36
N ARG A 89 -0.50 23.54 -5.69
CA ARG A 89 -1.55 24.37 -6.31
C ARG A 89 -2.94 23.76 -6.25
N GLY A 90 -3.03 22.44 -6.22
CA GLY A 90 -4.29 21.70 -6.06
C GLY A 90 -4.81 21.68 -4.63
N ASN A 91 -4.29 22.53 -3.73
CA ASN A 91 -4.53 22.50 -2.29
C ASN A 91 -4.18 21.13 -1.70
N LEU A 92 -2.89 20.83 -1.62
CA LEU A 92 -2.42 19.66 -0.90
C LEU A 92 -2.86 19.78 0.58
N VAL A 93 -3.93 19.06 0.91
CA VAL A 93 -4.76 19.13 2.13
C VAL A 93 -5.70 20.36 2.18
#